data_AF-A0A2H5Y044-F1
#
_entry.id   AF-A0A2H5Y044-F1
#
_cell.length_a   1.000
_cell.length_b   1.000
_cell.length_c   1.000
_cell.angle_alpha   90.00
_cell.angle_beta   90.00
_cell.angle_gamma   90.00
#
_symmetry.space_group_name_H-M   'P 1'
#
loop_
_entity.id
_entity.type
_entity.pdbx_description
1 polymer ?
#
loop_
_entity_poly.entity_id
_entity_poly.type
_entity_poly.pdbx_seq_one_letter_code
_entity_poly.pdbx_strand_id
1 'polypeptide(L)'
;MRTLLRWLDALSRTAEIAAAASILALVCVVFLNAMLRYFFNLSAMAVQELQFYFYALGFLLAMAPILKTDGHVRIDIFYARFPQRWKRWVDGFGTLFFLLPFALLVLWASYDFVAYSFSIREASPNPGGLPALYLFKALIPLSFALLVVVALGFLWNCLHEGHLFFPREKR
;
A
#
# COMPACT_ATOMS: atom_id res chain seq x y z
N MET A 1 -24.62 1.10 7.98
CA MET A 1 -23.70 -0.01 7.63
C MET A 1 -23.44 -0.11 6.13
N ARG A 2 -24.43 -0.47 5.28
CA ARG A 2 -24.22 -0.72 3.83
C ARG A 2 -23.61 0.45 3.04
N THR A 3 -23.90 1.70 3.39
CA THR A 3 -23.32 2.89 2.76
C THR A 3 -21.83 3.02 3.04
N LEU A 4 -21.40 2.84 4.29
CA LEU A 4 -19.98 2.84 4.68
C LEU A 4 -19.19 1.78 3.92
N LEU A 5 -19.77 0.58 3.75
CA LEU A 5 -19.09 -0.52 3.04
C LEU A 5 -18.82 -0.18 1.58
N ARG A 6 -19.82 0.39 0.91
CA ARG A 6 -19.69 0.84 -0.49
C ARG A 6 -18.62 1.92 -0.64
N TRP A 7 -18.53 2.84 0.32
CA TRP A 7 -17.47 3.85 0.33
C TRP A 7 -16.09 3.24 0.50
N LEU A 8 -15.93 2.28 1.41
CA LEU A 8 -14.66 1.57 1.62
C LEU A 8 -14.25 0.73 0.41
N ASP A 9 -15.21 0.08 -0.24
CA ASP A 9 -14.96 -0.69 -1.46
C ASP A 9 -14.60 0.21 -2.63
N ALA A 10 -15.29 1.33 -2.80
CA ALA A 10 -14.94 2.32 -3.80
C ALA A 10 -13.52 2.86 -3.59
N LEU A 11 -13.17 3.23 -2.35
CA LEU A 11 -11.86 3.75 -1.98
C LEU A 11 -10.73 2.72 -2.18
N SER A 12 -11.01 1.45 -1.86
CA SER A 12 -10.04 0.37 -2.10
C SER A 12 -9.85 0.12 -3.59
N ARG A 13 -10.93 0.15 -4.37
CA ARG A 13 -10.88 -0.06 -5.81
C ARG A 13 -10.16 1.07 -6.53
N THR A 14 -10.35 2.32 -6.11
CA THR A 14 -9.59 3.45 -6.66
C THR A 14 -8.11 3.34 -6.33
N ALA A 15 -7.76 2.95 -5.10
CA ALA A 15 -6.38 2.69 -4.70
C ALA A 15 -5.74 1.55 -5.52
N GLU A 16 -6.48 0.47 -5.79
CA GLU A 16 -6.04 -0.64 -6.63
C GLU A 16 -5.77 -0.21 -8.07
N ILE A 17 -6.68 0.54 -8.69
CA ILE A 17 -6.51 1.06 -10.06
C ILE A 17 -5.32 2.02 -10.12
N ALA A 18 -5.19 2.91 -9.12
CA ALA A 18 -4.06 3.83 -9.04
C ALA A 18 -2.74 3.07 -8.86
N ALA A 19 -2.70 2.02 -8.03
CA ALA A 19 -1.53 1.17 -7.88
C ALA A 19 -1.14 0.49 -9.20
N ALA A 20 -2.11 -0.09 -9.91
CA ALA A 20 -1.88 -0.72 -11.21
C ALA A 20 -1.36 0.28 -12.26
N ALA A 21 -1.95 1.48 -12.32
CA ALA A 21 -1.48 2.55 -13.19
C ALA A 21 -0.05 2.99 -12.86
N SER A 22 0.32 2.98 -11.58
CA SER A 22 1.67 3.33 -11.11
C SER A 22 2.69 2.29 -11.55
N ILE A 23 2.34 1.01 -11.48
CA ILE A 23 3.20 -0.08 -11.96
C ILE A 23 3.37 0.00 -13.49
N LEU A 24 2.31 0.33 -14.23
CA LEU A 24 2.41 0.53 -15.67
C LEU A 24 3.31 1.73 -16.00
N ALA A 25 3.15 2.85 -15.29
CA ALA A 25 4.02 4.01 -15.42
C ALA A 25 5.49 3.66 -15.08
N LEU A 26 5.72 2.88 -14.02
CA LEU A 26 7.05 2.37 -13.67
C LEU A 26 7.69 1.63 -14.85
N VAL A 27 6.98 0.70 -15.48
CA VAL A 27 7.49 -0.05 -16.64
C VAL A 27 7.88 0.91 -17.77
N CYS A 28 7.04 1.90 -18.08
CA CYS A 28 7.35 2.92 -19.08
C CYS A 28 8.61 3.73 -18.73
N VAL A 29 8.77 4.14 -17.47
CA VAL A 29 9.94 4.92 -17.01
C VAL A 29 11.21 4.08 -17.01
N VAL A 30 11.13 2.80 -16.61
CA VAL A 30 12.28 1.87 -16.69
C VAL A 30 12.70 1.67 -18.15
N PHE A 31 11.73 1.49 -19.05
CA PHE A 31 12.01 1.37 -20.48
C PHE A 31 12.65 2.66 -21.03
N LEU A 32 12.11 3.83 -20.71
CA LEU A 32 12.68 5.13 -21.10
C LEU A 32 14.12 5.27 -20.59
N ASN A 33 14.38 4.90 -19.34
CA ASN A 33 15.72 4.96 -18.76
C ASN A 33 16.70 4.03 -19.48
N ALA A 34 16.27 2.82 -19.85
CA ALA A 34 17.07 1.91 -20.66
C ALA A 34 17.37 2.53 -22.05
N MET A 35 16.38 3.12 -22.71
CA MET A 35 16.58 3.81 -23.99
C MET A 35 17.62 4.94 -23.87
N LEU A 36 17.46 5.83 -22.88
CA LEU A 36 18.39 6.93 -22.63
C LEU A 36 19.82 6.43 -22.38
N ARG A 37 19.96 5.36 -21.60
CA ARG A 37 21.27 4.82 -21.23
C ARG A 37 21.97 4.13 -22.39
N TYR A 38 21.26 3.32 -23.17
CA TYR A 38 21.87 2.49 -24.20
C TYR A 38 21.96 3.17 -25.57
N PHE A 39 21.01 4.03 -25.94
CA PHE A 39 20.99 4.69 -27.25
C PHE A 39 21.59 6.09 -27.21
N PHE A 40 21.41 6.81 -26.11
CA PHE A 40 21.86 8.20 -25.98
C PHE A 40 23.06 8.37 -25.04
N ASN A 41 23.48 7.30 -24.35
CA ASN A 41 24.55 7.33 -23.36
C ASN A 41 24.32 8.40 -22.26
N LEU A 42 23.05 8.70 -21.97
CA LEU A 42 22.61 9.67 -20.98
C LEU A 42 22.14 8.96 -19.71
N SER A 43 22.55 9.47 -18.55
CA SER A 43 22.04 9.05 -17.24
C SER A 43 21.32 10.22 -16.56
N ALA A 44 20.00 10.13 -16.43
CA ALA A 44 19.19 11.17 -15.81
C ALA A 44 18.74 10.73 -14.41
N MET A 45 19.25 11.39 -13.37
CA MET A 45 18.89 11.10 -11.96
C MET A 45 17.38 11.22 -11.71
N ALA A 46 16.72 12.26 -12.24
CA ALA A 46 15.27 12.42 -12.14
C ALA A 46 14.48 11.20 -12.65
N VAL A 47 14.91 10.59 -13.76
CA VAL A 47 14.24 9.41 -14.34
C VAL A 47 14.42 8.20 -13.44
N GLN A 48 15.59 8.03 -12.84
CA GLN A 48 15.86 6.95 -11.91
C GLN A 48 15.07 7.12 -10.60
N GLU A 49 15.00 8.33 -10.04
CA GLU A 49 14.17 8.60 -8.86
C GLU A 49 12.68 8.38 -9.13
N LEU A 50 12.22 8.76 -10.32
CA LEU A 50 10.84 8.55 -10.73
C LEU A 50 10.45 7.06 -10.74
N GLN A 51 11.40 6.15 -11.04
CA GLN A 51 11.17 4.71 -10.92
C GLN A 51 10.90 4.31 -9.47
N PHE A 52 11.75 4.77 -8.55
CA PHE A 52 11.54 4.48 -7.12
C PHE A 52 10.21 5.06 -6.63
N TYR A 53 9.81 6.22 -7.13
CA TYR A 53 8.55 6.86 -6.72
C TYR A 53 7.35 6.05 -7.21
N PHE A 54 7.31 5.67 -8.49
CA PHE A 54 6.21 4.86 -9.01
C PHE A 54 6.16 3.45 -8.40
N TYR A 55 7.32 2.85 -8.12
CA TYR A 55 7.41 1.59 -7.40
C TYR A 55 6.79 1.69 -6.00
N ALA A 56 7.22 2.67 -5.21
CA ALA A 56 6.72 2.87 -3.86
C ALA A 56 5.24 3.28 -3.85
N LEU A 57 4.80 4.11 -4.79
CA LEU A 57 3.40 4.53 -4.92
C LEU A 57 2.50 3.33 -5.26
N GLY A 58 2.94 2.47 -6.19
CA GLY A 58 2.28 1.20 -6.48
C GLY A 58 2.17 0.30 -5.26
N PHE A 59 3.28 0.12 -4.52
CA PHE A 59 3.31 -0.69 -3.31
C PHE A 59 2.38 -0.14 -2.22
N LEU A 60 2.55 1.13 -1.84
CA LEU A 60 1.81 1.79 -0.77
C LEU A 60 0.30 1.82 -1.03
N LEU A 61 -0.13 2.04 -2.28
CA LEU A 61 -1.56 2.03 -2.62
C LEU A 61 -2.14 0.61 -2.68
N ALA A 62 -1.34 -0.39 -3.04
CA ALA A 62 -1.80 -1.78 -3.15
C ALA A 62 -1.94 -2.49 -1.79
N MET A 63 -1.26 -2.04 -0.72
CA MET A 63 -1.26 -2.74 0.58
C MET A 63 -2.68 -2.97 1.13
N ALA A 64 -3.54 -1.95 1.13
CA ALA A 64 -4.88 -2.06 1.68
C ALA A 64 -5.82 -2.94 0.83
N PRO A 65 -5.90 -2.77 -0.51
CA PRO A 65 -6.66 -3.69 -1.38
C PRO A 65 -6.20 -5.15 -1.29
N ILE A 66 -4.89 -5.41 -1.20
CA ILE A 66 -4.35 -6.78 -1.10
C ILE A 66 -4.76 -7.45 0.22
N LEU A 67 -4.95 -6.68 1.31
CA LEU A 67 -5.47 -7.22 2.57
C LEU A 67 -6.91 -7.75 2.41
N LYS A 68 -7.70 -7.15 1.51
CA LYS A 68 -9.07 -7.59 1.21
C LYS A 68 -9.12 -8.91 0.45
N THR A 69 -8.23 -9.08 -0.52
CA THR A 69 -8.18 -10.25 -1.40
C THR A 69 -7.33 -11.39 -0.84
N ASP A 70 -6.78 -11.19 0.36
CA ASP A 70 -5.85 -12.12 1.00
C ASP A 70 -4.59 -12.43 0.17
N GLY A 71 -4.13 -11.45 -0.61
CA GLY A 71 -2.99 -11.62 -1.51
C GLY A 71 -1.62 -11.41 -0.86
N HIS A 72 -1.56 -11.20 0.47
CA HIS A 72 -0.28 -11.06 1.17
C HIS A 72 0.43 -12.42 1.20
N VAL A 73 1.75 -12.42 1.02
CA VAL A 73 2.55 -13.64 1.14
C VAL A 73 2.48 -14.13 2.58
N ARG A 74 1.80 -15.26 2.78
CA ARG A 74 1.67 -15.95 4.07
C ARG A 74 2.55 -17.19 4.07
N ILE A 75 3.13 -17.51 5.22
CA ILE A 75 3.87 -18.76 5.40
C ILE A 75 2.86 -19.82 5.89
N ASP A 76 2.28 -20.56 4.95
CA ASP A 76 1.06 -21.36 5.18
C ASP A 76 1.30 -22.82 5.61
N ILE A 77 2.45 -23.17 6.20
CA ILE A 77 2.77 -24.58 6.53
C ILE A 77 1.78 -25.15 7.56
N PHE A 78 1.45 -24.38 8.60
CA PHE A 78 0.51 -24.79 9.65
C PHE A 78 -0.91 -24.27 9.38
N TYR A 79 -1.02 -23.06 8.82
CA TYR A 79 -2.30 -22.39 8.56
C TYR A 79 -3.20 -23.19 7.62
N ALA A 80 -2.64 -23.84 6.58
CA ALA A 80 -3.41 -24.61 5.61
C ALA A 80 -4.23 -25.74 6.26
N ARG A 81 -3.70 -26.38 7.30
CA ARG A 81 -4.31 -27.53 8.00
C ARG A 81 -5.34 -27.14 9.06
N PHE A 82 -5.48 -25.85 9.38
CA PHE A 82 -6.39 -25.41 10.43
C PHE A 82 -7.86 -25.42 9.99
N PRO A 83 -8.80 -25.78 10.90
CA PRO A 83 -10.23 -25.60 10.67
C PRO A 83 -10.56 -24.13 10.42
N GLN A 84 -11.63 -23.86 9.69
CA GLN A 84 -12.07 -22.50 9.35
C GLN A 84 -12.22 -21.59 10.58
N ARG A 85 -12.62 -22.13 11.73
CA ARG A 85 -12.72 -21.41 13.01
C ARG A 85 -11.36 -20.90 13.49
N TRP A 86 -10.32 -21.75 13.46
CA TRP A 86 -8.97 -21.38 13.87
C TRP A 86 -8.32 -20.38 12.90
N LYS A 87 -8.55 -20.54 11.59
CA LYS A 87 -8.08 -19.58 10.57
C LYS A 87 -8.58 -18.16 10.86
N ARG A 88 -9.85 -17.99 11.26
CA ARG A 88 -10.43 -16.70 11.63
C ARG A 88 -9.80 -16.11 12.89
N TRP A 89 -9.57 -16.93 13.90
CA TRP A 89 -8.91 -16.48 15.14
C TRP A 89 -7.48 -16.02 14.89
N VAL A 90 -6.70 -16.78 14.12
CA VAL A 90 -5.32 -16.40 13.76
C VAL A 90 -5.30 -15.11 12.94
N ASP A 91 -6.18 -14.98 11.95
CA ASP A 91 -6.28 -13.77 11.13
C ASP A 91 -6.70 -12.54 11.96
N GLY A 92 -7.68 -12.70 12.84
CA GLY A 92 -8.16 -11.64 13.72
C GLY A 92 -7.10 -11.22 14.74
N PHE A 93 -6.44 -12.18 15.38
CA PHE A 93 -5.34 -11.93 16.32
C PHE A 93 -4.15 -11.27 15.62
N GLY A 94 -3.76 -11.79 14.45
CA GLY A 94 -2.73 -11.24 13.58
C GLY A 94 -2.99 -9.78 13.23
N THR A 95 -4.23 -9.50 12.82
CA THR A 95 -4.68 -8.14 12.48
C THR A 95 -4.67 -7.21 13.68
N LEU A 96 -5.17 -7.67 14.84
CA LEU A 96 -5.35 -6.84 16.02
C LEU A 96 -4.03 -6.53 16.74
N PHE A 97 -3.12 -7.51 16.86
CA PHE A 97 -1.90 -7.37 17.66
C PHE A 97 -0.65 -7.05 16.85
N PHE A 98 -0.63 -7.34 15.55
CA PHE A 98 0.53 -7.05 14.70
C PHE A 98 0.23 -5.97 13.67
N LEU A 99 -0.79 -6.18 12.82
CA LEU A 99 -1.06 -5.26 11.71
C LEU A 99 -1.50 -3.88 12.20
N LEU A 100 -2.52 -3.80 13.06
CA LEU A 100 -3.07 -2.51 13.52
C LEU A 100 -2.06 -1.70 14.34
N PRO A 101 -1.35 -2.26 15.35
CA PRO A 101 -0.36 -1.50 16.11
C PRO A 101 0.78 -1.01 15.24
N PHE A 102 1.26 -1.84 14.31
CA PHE A 102 2.27 -1.43 13.34
C PHE A 102 1.78 -0.30 12.44
N ALA A 103 0.59 -0.45 11.86
CA ALA A 103 0.03 0.54 10.95
C ALA A 103 -0.24 1.89 11.64
N LEU A 104 -0.74 1.86 12.87
CA LEU A 104 -0.96 3.05 13.68
C LEU A 104 0.37 3.71 14.10
N LEU A 105 1.38 2.93 14.45
CA LEU A 105 2.71 3.45 14.76
C LEU A 105 3.32 4.17 13.55
N VAL A 106 3.26 3.58 12.36
CA VAL A 106 3.76 4.23 11.14
C VAL A 106 2.94 5.48 10.81
N LEU A 107 1.61 5.43 10.96
CA LEU A 107 0.74 6.58 10.73
C LEU A 107 1.09 7.75 11.66
N TRP A 108 1.34 7.45 12.94
CA TRP A 108 1.75 8.44 13.93
C TRP A 108 3.15 8.99 13.65
N ALA A 109 4.14 8.11 13.45
CA ALA A 109 5.53 8.51 13.20
C ALA A 109 5.71 9.26 11.87
N SER A 110 4.91 8.94 10.87
CA SER A 110 4.97 9.61 9.56
C SER A 110 4.38 11.03 9.58
N TYR A 111 3.53 11.37 10.56
CA TYR A 111 2.88 12.68 10.60
C TYR A 111 3.89 13.82 10.70
N ASP A 112 4.74 13.82 11.74
CA ASP A 112 5.74 14.88 11.94
C ASP A 112 6.79 14.88 10.83
N PHE A 113 7.15 13.67 10.35
CA PHE A 113 8.09 13.49 9.24
C PHE A 113 7.59 14.15 7.94
N VAL A 114 6.31 13.96 7.61
CA VAL A 114 5.70 14.58 6.43
C VAL A 114 5.48 16.08 6.67
N ALA A 115 4.98 16.49 7.84
CA ALA A 115 4.75 17.89 8.15
C ALA A 115 6.02 18.73 8.02
N TYR A 116 7.15 18.23 8.54
CA TYR A 116 8.45 18.86 8.36
C TYR A 116 8.84 18.97 6.88
N SER A 117 8.70 17.88 6.12
CA SER A 117 9.00 17.87 4.67
C SER A 117 8.21 18.91 3.88
N PHE A 118 6.93 19.09 4.20
CA PHE A 118 6.10 20.14 3.58
C PHE A 118 6.55 21.55 3.97
N SER A 119 6.96 21.77 5.22
CA SER A 119 7.40 23.09 5.70
C SER A 119 8.62 23.61 4.95
N ILE A 120 9.52 22.72 4.54
CA ILE A 120 10.74 23.06 3.80
C ILE A 120 10.59 22.88 2.28
N ARG A 121 9.41 22.47 1.79
CA ARG A 121 9.19 22.04 0.39
C ARG A 121 10.31 21.15 -0.12
N GLU A 122 10.52 20.05 0.57
CA GLU A 122 11.68 19.19 0.37
C GLU A 122 11.81 18.71 -1.08
N ALA A 123 13.00 18.92 -1.64
CA ALA A 123 13.43 18.42 -2.93
C ALA A 123 14.45 17.29 -2.74
N SER A 124 14.66 16.48 -3.78
CA SER A 124 15.70 15.46 -3.74
C SER A 124 17.09 16.08 -3.48
N PRO A 125 17.90 15.50 -2.58
CA PRO A 125 19.28 15.93 -2.35
C PRO A 125 20.22 15.59 -3.51
N ASN A 126 19.79 14.74 -4.46
CA ASN A 126 20.62 14.34 -5.58
C ASN A 126 20.68 15.44 -6.66
N PRO A 127 21.86 15.71 -7.26
CA PRO A 127 21.97 16.62 -8.39
C PRO A 127 21.07 16.18 -9.55
N GLY A 128 20.15 17.06 -9.95
CA GLY A 128 19.16 16.77 -10.99
C GLY A 128 18.05 15.80 -10.56
N GLY A 129 17.80 15.65 -9.25
CA GLY A 129 16.69 14.89 -8.68
C GLY A 129 15.35 15.63 -8.72
N LEU A 130 14.29 14.96 -8.27
CA LEU A 130 12.92 15.48 -8.35
C LEU A 130 12.65 16.58 -7.29
N PRO A 131 11.96 17.68 -7.66
CA PRO A 131 11.78 18.83 -6.77
C PRO A 131 10.66 18.64 -5.72
N ALA A 132 9.82 17.62 -5.85
CA ALA A 132 8.59 17.47 -5.05
C ALA A 132 8.60 16.20 -4.18
N LEU A 133 9.67 15.99 -3.40
CA LEU A 133 9.80 14.84 -2.49
C LEU A 133 8.74 14.88 -1.38
N TYR A 134 8.34 16.08 -0.94
CA TYR A 134 7.32 16.26 0.10
C TYR A 134 5.95 15.67 -0.30
N LEU A 135 5.54 15.80 -1.58
CA LEU A 135 4.30 15.19 -2.08
C LEU A 135 4.39 13.66 -2.04
N PHE A 136 5.55 13.12 -2.38
CA PHE A 136 5.78 11.68 -2.34
C PHE A 136 5.74 11.16 -0.89
N LYS A 137 6.35 11.86 0.07
CA LYS A 137 6.28 11.49 1.49
C LYS A 137 4.85 11.51 2.04
N ALA A 138 3.97 12.37 1.53
CA ALA A 138 2.56 12.41 1.91
C ALA A 138 1.79 11.11 1.64
N LEU A 139 2.26 10.29 0.69
CA LEU A 139 1.63 9.00 0.39
C LEU A 139 1.74 8.01 1.55
N ILE A 140 2.76 8.14 2.40
CA ILE A 140 2.98 7.24 3.54
C ILE A 140 1.78 7.31 4.51
N PRO A 141 1.47 8.45 5.16
CA PRO A 141 0.33 8.51 6.07
C PRO A 141 -1.00 8.22 5.36
N LEU A 142 -1.15 8.63 4.09
CA LEU A 142 -2.37 8.38 3.33
C LEU A 142 -2.65 6.87 3.17
N SER A 143 -1.64 6.11 2.74
CA SER A 143 -1.75 4.67 2.54
C SER A 143 -1.93 3.90 3.84
N PHE A 144 -1.22 4.29 4.91
CA PHE A 144 -1.37 3.66 6.21
C PHE A 144 -2.72 3.98 6.86
N ALA A 145 -3.27 5.19 6.66
CA ALA A 145 -4.63 5.51 7.08
C ALA A 145 -5.66 4.62 6.35
N LEU A 146 -5.52 4.44 5.04
CA LEU A 146 -6.36 3.53 4.28
C LEU A 146 -6.24 2.09 4.77
N LEU A 147 -5.02 1.62 5.05
CA LEU A 147 -4.75 0.28 5.58
C LEU A 147 -5.42 0.06 6.94
N VAL A 148 -5.35 1.02 7.87
CA VAL A 148 -6.03 0.95 9.17
C VAL A 148 -7.53 0.79 8.99
N VAL A 149 -8.14 1.59 8.12
CA VAL A 149 -9.59 1.54 7.87
C VAL A 149 -10.01 0.18 7.30
N VAL A 150 -9.25 -0.36 6.33
CA VAL A 150 -9.52 -1.68 5.76
C VAL A 150 -9.28 -2.79 6.79
N ALA A 151 -8.23 -2.69 7.59
CA ALA A 151 -7.91 -3.63 8.66
C ALA A 151 -9.02 -3.71 9.72
N LEU A 152 -9.61 -2.58 10.11
CA LEU A 152 -10.76 -2.55 11.00
C LEU A 152 -11.97 -3.26 10.39
N GLY A 153 -12.22 -3.06 9.09
CA GLY A 153 -13.22 -3.82 8.35
C GLY A 153 -12.94 -5.33 8.36
N PHE A 154 -11.69 -5.73 8.11
CA PHE A 154 -11.25 -7.12 8.16
C PHE A 154 -11.43 -7.75 9.55
N LEU A 155 -11.06 -7.03 10.61
CA LEU A 155 -11.25 -7.47 11.98
C LEU A 155 -12.74 -7.66 12.32
N TRP A 156 -13.61 -6.75 11.88
CA TRP A 156 -15.05 -6.85 12.07
C TRP A 156 -15.61 -8.16 11.48
N ASN A 157 -15.13 -8.57 10.30
CA ASN A 157 -15.53 -9.83 9.67
C ASN A 157 -14.97 -11.08 10.34
N CYS A 158 -13.85 -10.96 11.03
CA CYS A 158 -13.35 -12.08 11.83
C CYS A 158 -14.22 -12.30 13.08
N LEU A 159 -14.77 -11.21 13.65
CA LEU A 159 -15.58 -11.23 14.87
C LEU A 159 -17.04 -11.63 14.62
N HIS A 160 -17.69 -11.06 13.61
CA HIS A 160 -19.03 -11.49 13.19
C HIS A 160 -18.89 -12.54 12.10
N GLU A 161 -19.44 -13.75 12.29
CA GLU A 161 -19.39 -14.87 11.32
C GLU A 161 -19.99 -14.58 9.92
N GLY A 162 -20.27 -13.31 9.59
CA GLY A 162 -20.74 -12.86 8.30
C GLY A 162 -19.64 -12.92 7.25
N HIS A 163 -19.87 -13.72 6.21
CA HIS A 163 -19.20 -13.65 4.91
C HIS A 163 -19.50 -12.35 4.14
N LEU A 164 -19.76 -11.24 4.84
CA LEU A 164 -20.45 -10.07 4.29
C LEU A 164 -19.53 -9.11 3.51
N PHE A 165 -18.22 -9.20 3.68
CA PHE A 165 -17.25 -8.24 3.12
C PHE A 165 -16.16 -8.87 2.24
N PHE A 166 -15.71 -10.10 2.52
CA PHE A 166 -14.63 -10.74 1.79
C PHE A 166 -15.08 -12.14 1.36
N PRO A 167 -15.48 -12.34 0.09
CA PRO A 167 -15.67 -13.68 -0.43
C PRO A 167 -14.29 -14.34 -0.45
N ARG A 168 -14.02 -15.23 0.52
CA ARG A 168 -12.86 -16.11 0.48
C ARG A 168 -13.02 -16.99 -0.75
N GLU A 169 -12.27 -16.69 -1.80
CA GLU A 169 -12.10 -17.60 -2.92
C GLU A 169 -11.53 -18.90 -2.34
N LYS A 170 -12.28 -20.00 -2.49
CA LYS A 170 -11.87 -21.31 -2.02
C LYS A 170 -10.67 -21.75 -2.87
N ARG A 171 -9.46 -21.55 -2.38
CA ARG A 171 -8.32 -22.38 -2.77
C ARG A 171 -8.33 -23.67 -1.97
#